data_AF-A0A0Q6FXA4-F1
#
_entry.id   AF-A0A0Q6FXA4-F1
#
_cell.length_a   1.000
_cell.length_b   1.000
_cell.length_c   1.000
_cell.angle_alpha   90.00
_cell.angle_beta   90.00
_cell.angle_gamma   90.00
#
_symmetry.space_group_name_H-M   'P 1'
#
loop_
_entity.id
_entity.type
_entity.pdbx_description
1 polymer ?
#
loop_
_entity_poly.entity_id
_entity_poly.type
_entity_poly.pdbx_seq_one_letter_code
_entity_poly.pdbx_strand_id
1 'polypeptide(L)'
;MSDAPTAADHVRRAVELALANVEDGGKPFGCLVVDHATGEVLHEATNQVAQTGDVTAYPCPMCLGALYYAAPEQVLYAATREQEGEHYEDGGRCMTLATFYDEVAAPADQQRLPSVQVEVDDPTEPFRRWTARHGD
;
A
#
# COMPACT_ATOMS: atom_id res chain seq x y z
N MET A 1 32.88 14.14 -4.54
CA MET A 1 31.59 13.99 -3.84
C MET A 1 30.77 13.06 -4.72
N SER A 2 30.24 11.97 -4.15
CA SER A 2 29.52 10.96 -4.94
C SER A 2 28.24 11.56 -5.52
N ASP A 3 28.01 11.43 -6.83
CA ASP A 3 26.78 11.81 -7.56
C ASP A 3 25.62 10.81 -7.32
N ALA A 4 25.67 10.02 -6.24
CA ALA A 4 24.64 9.03 -5.95
C ALA A 4 23.32 9.73 -5.52
N PRO A 5 22.16 9.30 -6.05
CA PRO A 5 20.87 9.89 -5.70
C PRO A 5 20.59 9.76 -4.20
N THR A 6 20.03 10.81 -3.61
CA THR A 6 19.65 10.80 -2.19
C THR A 6 18.26 10.19 -1.99
N ALA A 7 17.95 9.78 -0.76
CA ALA A 7 16.60 9.36 -0.40
C ALA A 7 15.53 10.42 -0.71
N ALA A 8 15.87 11.71 -0.61
CA ALA A 8 14.97 12.79 -0.98
C ALA A 8 14.72 12.85 -2.50
N ASP A 9 15.71 12.47 -3.31
CA ASP A 9 15.57 12.38 -4.76
C ASP A 9 14.69 11.20 -5.17
N HIS A 10 14.81 10.05 -4.51
CA HIS A 10 13.91 8.90 -4.72
C HIS A 10 12.47 9.22 -4.32
N VAL A 11 12.26 9.85 -3.16
CA VAL A 11 10.91 10.25 -2.73
C VAL A 11 10.30 11.25 -3.72
N ARG A 12 11.06 12.24 -4.18
CA ARG A 12 10.60 13.19 -5.20
C ARG A 12 10.20 12.47 -6.49
N ARG A 13 11.02 11.52 -6.94
CA ARG A 13 10.74 10.73 -8.15
C ARG A 13 9.48 9.87 -8.01
N ALA A 14 9.24 9.26 -6.85
CA ALA A 14 8.02 8.50 -6.59
C ALA A 14 6.77 9.39 -6.63
N VAL A 15 6.87 10.62 -6.13
CA VAL A 15 5.81 11.63 -6.22
C VAL A 15 5.58 12.07 -7.66
N GLU A 16 6.63 12.31 -8.45
CA GLU A 16 6.52 12.63 -9.87
C GLU A 16 5.78 11.53 -10.65
N LEU A 17 6.12 10.26 -10.40
CA LEU A 17 5.42 9.12 -10.99
C LEU A 17 3.94 9.08 -10.59
N ALA A 18 3.64 9.34 -9.32
CA ALA A 18 2.26 9.39 -8.84
C ALA A 18 1.46 10.53 -9.50
N LEU A 19 2.07 11.71 -9.69
CA LEU A 19 1.46 12.86 -10.36
C LEU A 19 1.22 12.58 -11.85
N ALA A 20 2.22 12.05 -12.54
CA ALA A 20 2.07 11.64 -13.95
C ALA A 20 0.96 10.58 -14.10
N ASN A 21 0.89 9.61 -13.18
CA ASN A 21 -0.16 8.61 -13.21
C ASN A 21 -1.56 9.22 -13.04
N VAL A 22 -1.71 10.29 -12.24
CA VAL A 22 -2.97 11.04 -12.12
C VAL A 22 -3.32 11.78 -13.41
N GLU A 23 -2.35 12.42 -14.05
CA GLU A 23 -2.55 13.08 -15.35
C GLU A 23 -3.01 12.09 -16.43
N ASP A 24 -2.51 10.86 -16.37
CA ASP A 24 -2.92 9.75 -17.24
C ASP A 24 -4.25 9.07 -16.83
N GLY A 25 -4.97 9.63 -15.85
CA GLY A 25 -6.26 9.12 -15.39
C GLY A 25 -6.20 7.99 -14.35
N GLY A 26 -5.02 7.73 -13.81
CA GLY A 26 -4.73 6.74 -12.77
C GLY A 26 -4.84 7.25 -11.34
N LYS A 27 -4.63 6.34 -10.38
CA LYS A 27 -4.62 6.69 -8.95
C LYS A 27 -3.25 7.26 -8.52
N PRO A 28 -3.16 8.13 -7.48
CA PRO A 28 -1.93 8.84 -7.11
C PRO A 28 -0.92 7.94 -6.36
N PHE A 29 -0.45 6.88 -7.01
CA PHE A 29 0.52 5.95 -6.45
C PHE A 29 1.67 5.72 -7.44
N GLY A 30 2.88 6.04 -7.00
CA GLY A 30 4.14 5.75 -7.68
C GLY A 30 5.07 4.99 -6.73
N CYS A 31 5.81 4.03 -7.27
CA CYS A 31 6.71 3.14 -6.54
C CYS A 31 8.06 3.05 -7.25
N LEU A 32 9.13 2.96 -6.47
CA LEU A 32 10.50 2.76 -6.93
C LEU A 32 11.13 1.57 -6.21
N VAL A 33 11.93 0.78 -6.93
CA VAL A 33 12.86 -0.19 -6.35
C VAL A 33 14.27 0.38 -6.53
N VAL A 34 15.05 0.47 -5.46
CA VAL A 34 16.36 1.14 -5.45
C VAL A 34 17.44 0.18 -4.94
N ASP A 35 18.57 0.13 -5.62
CA ASP A 35 19.77 -0.55 -5.13
C ASP A 35 20.32 0.20 -3.91
N HIS A 36 20.40 -0.49 -2.78
CA HIS A 36 20.79 0.14 -1.52
C HIS A 36 22.27 0.59 -1.49
N ALA A 37 23.15 -0.10 -2.22
CA ALA A 37 24.59 0.18 -2.21
C ALA A 37 24.95 1.34 -3.15
N THR A 38 24.26 1.46 -4.27
CA THR A 38 24.55 2.46 -5.31
C THR A 38 23.58 3.64 -5.32
N GLY A 39 22.38 3.46 -4.76
CA GLY A 39 21.27 4.43 -4.85
C GLY A 39 20.61 4.46 -6.23
N GLU A 40 20.92 3.51 -7.11
CA GLU A 40 20.36 3.42 -8.46
C GLU A 40 18.89 2.95 -8.43
N VAL A 41 18.02 3.57 -9.23
CA VAL A 41 16.64 3.10 -9.41
C VAL A 41 16.65 1.92 -10.38
N LEU A 42 16.25 0.74 -9.90
CA LEU A 42 16.18 -0.50 -10.65
C LEU A 42 14.83 -0.67 -11.35
N HIS A 43 13.75 -0.17 -10.74
CA HIS A 43 12.40 -0.30 -11.28
C HIS A 43 11.49 0.85 -10.85
N GLU A 44 10.54 1.20 -11.72
CA GLU A 44 9.51 2.22 -11.49
C GLU A 44 8.15 1.64 -11.86
N ALA A 45 7.12 1.85 -11.03
CA ALA A 45 5.77 1.37 -11.29
C ALA A 45 4.71 2.31 -10.72
N THR A 46 3.52 2.30 -11.31
CA THR A 46 2.36 3.06 -10.84
C THR A 46 1.12 2.16 -10.75
N ASN A 47 0.13 2.57 -9.95
CA ASN A 47 -1.13 1.84 -9.88
C ASN A 47 -1.94 2.08 -11.16
N GLN A 48 -2.14 1.03 -11.96
CA GLN A 48 -2.81 1.11 -13.26
C GLN A 48 -4.30 0.72 -13.23
N VAL A 49 -4.86 0.40 -12.06
CA VAL A 49 -6.19 -0.23 -11.95
C VAL A 49 -7.31 0.65 -12.52
N ALA A 50 -7.15 1.97 -12.42
CA ALA A 50 -8.14 2.92 -12.93
C ALA A 50 -8.06 3.10 -14.45
N GLN A 51 -6.86 2.96 -15.03
CA GLN A 51 -6.65 3.08 -16.46
C GLN A 51 -6.97 1.78 -17.22
N THR A 52 -6.60 0.63 -16.66
CA THR A 52 -6.77 -0.66 -17.35
C THR A 52 -8.09 -1.34 -17.03
N GLY A 53 -8.70 -1.03 -15.88
CA GLY A 53 -9.89 -1.75 -15.38
C GLY A 53 -9.61 -3.21 -15.01
N ASP A 54 -8.36 -3.67 -15.12
CA ASP A 54 -7.95 -5.05 -14.92
C ASP A 54 -7.62 -5.31 -13.45
N VAL A 55 -8.61 -5.82 -12.72
CA VAL A 55 -8.40 -6.50 -11.44
C VAL A 55 -8.32 -7.99 -11.76
N THR A 56 -7.18 -8.44 -12.33
CA THR A 56 -7.00 -9.82 -12.81
C THR A 56 -7.15 -10.85 -11.69
N ALA A 57 -6.80 -10.50 -10.46
CA ALA A 57 -7.00 -11.31 -9.25
C ALA A 57 -7.78 -10.52 -8.20
N TYR A 58 -8.51 -11.23 -7.34
CA TYR A 58 -9.24 -10.61 -6.22
C TYR A 58 -8.30 -9.70 -5.39
N PRO A 59 -8.73 -8.48 -5.04
CA PRO A 59 -7.85 -7.50 -4.39
C PRO A 59 -7.25 -8.02 -3.08
N CYS A 60 -5.97 -7.71 -2.82
CA CYS A 60 -5.36 -7.90 -1.50
C CYS A 60 -6.00 -6.97 -0.44
N PRO A 61 -5.78 -7.16 0.87
CA PRO A 61 -6.39 -6.34 1.92
C PRO A 61 -6.17 -4.83 1.75
N MET A 62 -4.99 -4.41 1.29
CA MET A 62 -4.69 -3.01 1.00
C MET A 62 -5.61 -2.45 -0.09
N CYS A 63 -5.67 -3.15 -1.24
CA CYS A 63 -6.50 -2.74 -2.37
C CYS A 63 -8.00 -2.80 -2.02
N LEU A 64 -8.42 -3.81 -1.26
CA LEU A 64 -9.80 -3.94 -0.79
C LEU A 64 -10.16 -2.79 0.15
N GLY A 65 -9.30 -2.43 1.10
CA GLY A 65 -9.50 -1.26 1.96
C GLY A 65 -9.67 0.02 1.15
N ALA A 66 -8.83 0.24 0.14
CA ALA A 66 -8.96 1.38 -0.76
C ALA A 66 -10.28 1.39 -1.56
N LEU A 67 -10.75 0.21 -2.00
CA LEU A 67 -12.04 0.06 -2.67
C LEU A 67 -13.20 0.39 -1.73
N TYR A 68 -13.17 -0.03 -0.48
CA TYR A 68 -14.20 0.30 0.51
C TYR A 68 -14.29 1.81 0.77
N TYR A 69 -13.16 2.50 0.85
CA TYR A 69 -13.15 3.98 0.95
C TYR A 69 -13.71 4.66 -0.31
N ALA A 70 -13.45 4.09 -1.49
CA ALA A 70 -13.94 4.64 -2.75
C ALA A 70 -15.42 4.32 -3.02
N ALA A 71 -15.99 3.34 -2.31
CA ALA A 71 -17.39 2.89 -2.39
C ALA A 71 -17.94 2.72 -3.84
N PRO A 72 -17.27 1.96 -4.73
CA PRO A 72 -17.82 1.66 -6.04
C PRO A 72 -19.04 0.73 -5.92
N GLU A 73 -19.90 0.71 -6.94
CA GLU A 73 -21.10 -0.14 -6.94
C GLU A 73 -20.78 -1.64 -6.92
N GLN A 74 -19.68 -2.05 -7.56
CA GLN A 74 -19.22 -3.44 -7.59
C GLN A 74 -17.73 -3.57 -7.95
N VAL A 75 -17.13 -4.72 -7.62
CA VAL A 75 -15.77 -5.12 -8.03
C VAL A 75 -15.90 -6.40 -8.85
N LEU A 76 -15.42 -6.38 -10.10
CA LEU A 76 -15.30 -7.55 -10.95
C LEU A 76 -13.84 -8.02 -10.91
N TYR A 77 -13.62 -9.33 -10.81
CA TYR A 77 -12.28 -9.92 -10.77
C TYR A 77 -12.29 -11.29 -11.46
N ALA A 78 -11.14 -11.71 -12.02
CA ALA A 78 -11.06 -12.94 -12.82
C ALA A 78 -10.55 -14.16 -12.02
N ALA A 79 -9.47 -14.01 -11.27
CA ALA A 79 -8.88 -15.07 -10.45
C ALA A 79 -9.18 -14.88 -8.95
N THR A 80 -9.47 -15.97 -8.25
CA THR A 80 -9.52 -15.96 -6.78
C THR A 80 -8.10 -15.90 -6.20
N ARG A 81 -8.00 -15.55 -4.91
CA ARG A 81 -6.72 -15.57 -4.19
C ARG A 81 -6.08 -16.97 -4.15
N GLU A 82 -6.91 -18.01 -4.07
CA GLU A 82 -6.44 -19.40 -4.07
C GLU A 82 -5.82 -19.74 -5.43
N GLN A 83 -6.48 -19.37 -6.53
CA GLN A 83 -5.97 -19.59 -7.89
C GLN A 83 -4.68 -18.80 -8.16
N GLU A 84 -4.55 -17.59 -7.63
CA GLU A 84 -3.30 -16.81 -7.70
C GLU A 84 -2.18 -17.49 -6.90
N GLY A 85 -2.48 -17.94 -5.68
CA GLY A 85 -1.52 -18.60 -4.78
C GLY A 85 -1.02 -19.96 -5.27
N GLU A 86 -1.72 -20.62 -6.19
CA GLU A 86 -1.22 -21.83 -6.87
C GLU A 86 0.00 -21.56 -7.77
N HIS A 87 0.18 -20.31 -8.20
CA HIS A 87 1.15 -19.95 -9.24
C HIS A 87 2.10 -18.81 -8.85
N TYR A 88 1.79 -18.06 -7.80
CA TYR A 88 2.55 -16.87 -7.42
C TYR A 88 2.79 -16.82 -5.91
N GLU A 89 4.05 -16.61 -5.54
CA GLU A 89 4.50 -16.32 -4.18
C GLU A 89 5.58 -15.24 -4.26
N ASP A 90 5.42 -14.16 -3.49
CA ASP A 90 6.28 -12.96 -3.55
C ASP A 90 7.41 -12.95 -2.51
N GLY A 91 7.50 -13.99 -1.67
CA GLY A 91 8.58 -14.15 -0.68
C GLY A 91 8.58 -13.08 0.41
N GLY A 92 7.44 -12.43 0.67
CA GLY A 92 7.34 -11.36 1.64
C GLY A 92 7.67 -11.81 3.07
N ARG A 93 8.41 -10.96 3.81
CA ARG A 93 8.91 -11.27 5.16
C ARG A 93 7.80 -11.47 6.19
N CYS A 94 6.75 -10.65 6.13
CA CYS A 94 5.68 -10.63 7.13
C CYS A 94 4.39 -11.28 6.62
N MET A 95 4.19 -11.28 5.31
CA MET A 95 3.03 -11.86 4.66
C MET A 95 3.38 -12.18 3.21
N THR A 96 2.57 -13.04 2.62
CA THR A 96 2.50 -13.25 1.17
C THR A 96 1.08 -12.95 0.72
N LEU A 97 0.82 -12.79 -0.58
CA LEU A 97 -0.55 -12.56 -1.08
C LEU A 97 -1.55 -13.62 -0.57
N ALA A 98 -1.12 -14.88 -0.48
CA ALA A 98 -1.92 -15.98 0.07
C ALA A 98 -2.28 -15.77 1.54
N THR A 99 -1.36 -15.24 2.36
CA THR A 99 -1.54 -15.15 3.83
C THR A 99 -1.91 -13.74 4.33
N PHE A 100 -1.97 -12.74 3.44
CA PHE A 100 -2.15 -11.35 3.84
C PHE A 100 -3.48 -11.09 4.55
N TYR A 101 -4.58 -11.73 4.13
CA TYR A 101 -5.86 -11.56 4.85
C TYR A 101 -5.82 -12.14 6.26
N ASP A 102 -5.13 -13.27 6.46
CA ASP A 102 -5.01 -13.88 7.78
C ASP A 102 -4.16 -12.99 8.69
N GLU A 103 -3.08 -12.42 8.15
CA GLU A 103 -2.24 -11.44 8.85
C GLU A 103 -3.04 -10.21 9.30
N VAL A 104 -3.86 -9.65 8.41
CA VAL A 104 -4.69 -8.47 8.75
C VAL A 104 -5.80 -8.80 9.74
N ALA A 105 -6.35 -10.01 9.69
CA ALA A 105 -7.40 -10.46 10.61
C ALA A 105 -6.86 -10.87 12.00
N ALA A 106 -5.57 -11.20 12.10
CA ALA A 106 -4.95 -11.62 13.35
C ALA A 106 -4.89 -10.47 14.38
N PRO A 107 -5.01 -10.77 15.68
CA PRO A 107 -4.68 -9.84 16.74
C PRO A 107 -3.28 -9.23 16.57
N ALA A 108 -3.10 -7.97 16.94
CA ALA A 108 -1.85 -7.23 16.71
C ALA A 108 -0.61 -7.89 17.36
N ASP A 109 -0.80 -8.64 18.45
CA ASP A 109 0.25 -9.39 19.14
C ASP A 109 0.55 -10.76 18.51
N GLN A 110 -0.24 -11.19 17.53
CA GLN A 110 -0.10 -12.44 16.78
C GLN A 110 0.35 -12.23 15.34
N GLN A 111 0.41 -10.98 14.89
CA GLN A 111 0.95 -10.60 13.59
C GLN A 111 2.45 -10.88 13.50
N ARG A 112 2.90 -11.31 12.31
CA ARG A 112 4.31 -11.45 11.97
C ARG A 112 5.03 -10.11 11.90
N LEU A 113 4.31 -9.03 11.58
CA LEU A 113 4.83 -7.68 11.78
C LEU A 113 4.75 -7.32 13.27
N PRO A 114 5.88 -7.16 13.99
CA PRO A 114 5.83 -6.86 15.40
C PRO A 114 5.25 -5.47 15.63
N SER A 115 4.10 -5.43 16.30
CA SER A 115 3.46 -4.19 16.75
C SER A 115 3.69 -4.02 18.24
N VAL A 116 4.25 -2.88 18.64
CA VAL A 116 4.51 -2.55 20.05
C VAL A 116 3.68 -1.33 20.41
N GLN A 117 2.70 -1.51 21.31
CA GLN A 117 2.02 -0.40 21.95
C GLN A 117 2.96 0.22 22.98
N VAL A 118 3.15 1.54 22.90
CA VAL A 118 3.93 2.31 23.87
C VAL A 118 2.97 3.14 24.70
N GLU A 119 3.11 3.05 26.03
CA GLU A 119 2.36 3.88 26.96
C GLU A 119 2.79 5.34 26.86
N VAL A 120 1.83 6.23 26.70
CA VAL A 120 2.00 7.68 26.67
C VAL A 120 0.87 8.34 27.44
N ASP A 121 1.09 9.56 27.93
CA ASP A 121 0.02 10.33 28.56
C ASP A 121 -1.06 10.64 27.53
N ASP A 122 -2.27 10.13 27.77
CA ASP A 122 -3.50 10.46 27.07
C ASP A 122 -3.43 10.35 25.52
N PRO A 123 -3.22 9.14 24.97
CA PRO A 123 -3.12 8.92 23.52
C PRO A 123 -4.41 9.24 22.75
N THR A 124 -5.52 9.47 23.45
CA THR A 124 -6.84 9.70 22.83
C THR A 124 -7.19 11.18 22.68
N GLU A 125 -6.41 12.09 23.27
CA GLU A 125 -6.66 13.54 23.22
C GLU A 125 -6.86 14.10 21.79
N PRO A 126 -6.09 13.69 20.76
CA PRO A 126 -6.31 14.18 19.39
C PRO A 126 -7.72 13.90 18.87
N PHE A 127 -8.25 12.69 19.12
CA PHE A 127 -9.58 12.29 18.68
C PHE A 127 -10.65 13.06 19.44
N ARG A 128 -10.51 13.23 20.76
CA ARG A 128 -11.47 14.03 21.56
C ARG A 128 -11.51 15.49 21.11
N ARG A 129 -10.35 16.10 20.85
CA ARG A 129 -10.29 17.48 20.32
C ARG A 129 -10.91 17.61 18.94
N TRP A 130 -10.74 16.60 18.08
CA TRP A 130 -11.38 16.57 16.78
C TRP A 130 -12.91 16.52 16.93
N THR A 131 -13.44 15.62 17.75
CA THR A 131 -14.88 15.51 18.03
C THR A 131 -15.45 16.78 18.64
N ALA A 132 -14.75 17.45 19.57
CA ALA A 132 -15.23 18.70 20.15
C ALA A 132 -15.32 19.87 19.14
N ARG A 133 -14.62 19.77 17.99
CA ARG A 133 -14.61 20.78 16.93
C ARG A 133 -15.53 20.45 15.75
N HIS A 134 -15.83 19.17 15.53
CA HIS A 134 -16.51 18.68 14.31
C HIS A 134 -17.62 17.67 14.59
N GLY A 135 -17.86 17.31 15.86
CA GLY A 135 -19.04 16.56 16.23
C GLY A 135 -20.26 17.48 16.11
N ASP A 136 -21.27 17.01 15.38
CA ASP A 136 -22.64 17.52 15.50
C ASP A 136 -23.16 17.33 16.94
#